data_AF-A0A534NEF7-F1
#
_entry.id   AF-A0A534NEF7-F1
#
_cell.length_a   1.000
_cell.length_b   1.000
_cell.length_c   1.000
_cell.angle_alpha   90.00
_cell.angle_beta   90.00
_cell.angle_gamma   90.00
#
_symmetry.space_group_name_H-M   'P 1'
#
loop_
_entity.id
_entity.type
_entity.pdbx_description
1 polymer ?
#
loop_
_entity_poly.entity_id
_entity_poly.type
_entity_poly.pdbx_seq_one_letter_code
_entity_poly.pdbx_strand_id
1 'polypeptide(L)'
;MAIRLENRYKGLRAPHKLKSAVSGCARECAEAQGKDFGVIATEKGYNLYLCGNGGMKPQHAQLFATDLDEDQVIRYLDRFLMFYVRTADRLQRTAGWFNNLEGGIEYLRKVLIEDSLGICAELEAEMAHIVATYQCEWKSTVEDPAKLARFRTFVNSPAPDPSLVSIRSRAQHRPATWAEKSHLLQQELG
;
A
#
# COMPACT_ATOMS: atom_id res chain seq x y z
N MET A 1 6.53 -8.80 10.69
CA MET A 1 5.85 -8.91 9.36
C MET A 1 5.19 -7.63 8.79
N ALA A 2 4.03 -7.12 9.24
CA ALA A 2 3.25 -6.09 8.50
C ALA A 2 4.05 -4.83 8.07
N ILE A 3 4.71 -4.16 9.01
CA ILE A 3 5.56 -2.97 8.77
C ILE A 3 6.72 -3.29 7.81
N ARG A 4 7.24 -4.52 7.84
CA ARG A 4 8.33 -4.97 6.97
C ARG A 4 7.86 -5.03 5.51
N LEU A 5 6.67 -5.58 5.26
CA LEU A 5 6.06 -5.63 3.92
C LEU A 5 5.69 -4.23 3.41
N GLU A 6 5.13 -3.38 4.27
CA GLU A 6 4.84 -1.98 3.92
C GLU A 6 6.12 -1.24 3.50
N ASN A 7 7.17 -1.32 4.32
CA ASN A 7 8.43 -0.66 4.00
C ASN A 7 9.13 -1.23 2.76
N ARG A 8 8.93 -2.52 2.46
CA ARG A 8 9.49 -3.15 1.27
C ARG A 8 8.74 -2.76 -0.01
N TYR A 9 7.41 -2.78 0.00
CA TYR A 9 6.62 -2.63 -1.22
C TYR A 9 6.04 -1.23 -1.43
N LYS A 10 6.25 -0.29 -0.50
CA LYS A 10 5.86 1.11 -0.70
C LYS A 10 6.49 1.66 -1.96
N GLY A 11 5.68 2.36 -2.76
CA GLY A 11 6.13 2.96 -4.01
C GLY A 11 6.18 2.01 -5.22
N LEU A 12 5.90 0.71 -5.05
CA LEU A 12 5.82 -0.22 -6.18
C LEU A 12 4.80 0.26 -7.23
N ARG A 13 5.23 0.34 -8.48
CA ARG A 13 4.37 0.64 -9.62
C ARG A 13 3.85 -0.68 -10.20
N ALA A 14 2.56 -0.91 -10.01
CA ALA A 14 1.88 -2.12 -10.47
C ALA A 14 0.84 -1.81 -11.55
N PRO A 15 0.44 -2.80 -12.39
CA PRO A 15 -0.58 -2.63 -13.42
C PRO A 15 -1.90 -2.03 -12.93
N HIS A 16 -2.23 -2.28 -11.66
CA HIS A 16 -3.33 -1.66 -10.93
C HIS A 16 -2.98 -1.56 -9.43
N LYS A 17 -3.77 -0.79 -8.65
CA LYS A 17 -3.68 -0.69 -7.17
C LYS A 17 -3.64 -2.07 -6.51
N LEU A 18 -2.76 -2.21 -5.51
CA LEU A 18 -2.60 -3.39 -4.67
C LEU A 18 -3.12 -3.10 -3.27
N LYS A 19 -3.74 -4.11 -2.67
CA LYS A 19 -4.10 -4.16 -1.26
C LYS A 19 -3.43 -5.37 -0.64
N SER A 20 -2.90 -5.19 0.56
CA SER A 20 -2.28 -6.26 1.32
C SER A 20 -2.70 -6.18 2.77
N ALA A 21 -2.70 -7.31 3.46
CA ALA A 21 -2.92 -7.34 4.90
C ALA A 21 -2.14 -8.46 5.56
N VAL A 22 -1.83 -8.25 6.84
CA VAL A 22 -1.18 -9.23 7.69
C VAL A 22 -2.05 -9.41 8.93
N SER A 23 -2.52 -10.63 9.18
CA SER A 23 -3.25 -10.99 10.38
C SER A 23 -2.34 -11.75 11.35
N GLY A 24 -2.36 -11.37 12.63
CA GLY A 24 -1.56 -12.03 13.66
C GLY A 24 -2.08 -13.40 14.10
N CYS A 25 -3.26 -13.82 13.65
CA CYS A 25 -3.81 -15.15 13.89
C CYS A 25 -4.89 -15.51 12.87
N ALA A 26 -5.34 -16.76 12.90
CA ALA A 26 -6.37 -17.30 12.01
C ALA A 26 -7.76 -16.66 12.12
N ARG A 27 -8.00 -15.80 13.13
CA ARG A 27 -9.25 -15.00 13.22
C ARG A 27 -9.35 -13.93 12.14
N GLU A 28 -8.25 -13.67 11.41
CA GLU A 28 -8.27 -12.89 10.18
C GLU A 28 -8.84 -11.46 10.32
N CYS A 29 -8.60 -10.80 11.45
CA CYS A 29 -9.16 -9.45 11.72
C CYS A 29 -8.71 -8.37 10.73
N ALA A 30 -7.64 -8.61 9.96
CA ALA A 30 -7.19 -7.71 8.91
C ALA A 30 -7.74 -8.06 7.51
N GLU A 31 -8.65 -9.04 7.43
CA GLU A 31 -9.27 -9.53 6.19
C GLU A 31 -8.22 -9.94 5.14
N ALA A 32 -7.18 -10.66 5.58
CA ALA A 32 -6.02 -11.02 4.76
C ALA A 32 -6.41 -11.81 3.50
N GLN A 33 -7.43 -12.66 3.57
CA GLN A 33 -7.89 -13.46 2.43
C GLN A 33 -8.70 -12.63 1.44
N GLY A 34 -9.13 -11.41 1.78
CA GLY A 34 -9.82 -10.50 0.86
C GLY A 34 -8.88 -9.56 0.07
N LYS A 35 -7.56 -9.64 0.29
CA LYS A 35 -6.57 -8.72 -0.31
C LYS A 35 -5.85 -9.36 -1.49
N ASP A 36 -5.17 -8.54 -2.31
CA ASP A 36 -4.41 -9.04 -3.47
C ASP A 36 -3.32 -10.03 -3.03
N PHE A 37 -2.74 -9.82 -1.85
CA PHE A 37 -2.02 -10.83 -1.08
C PHE A 37 -2.26 -10.65 0.43
N GLY A 38 -2.26 -11.76 1.15
CA GLY A 38 -2.52 -11.81 2.58
C GLY A 38 -1.53 -12.71 3.29
N VAL A 39 -1.11 -12.32 4.49
CA VAL A 39 -0.25 -13.16 5.34
C VAL A 39 -0.96 -13.39 6.66
N ILE A 40 -1.05 -14.64 7.10
CA ILE A 40 -1.67 -15.02 8.38
C ILE A 40 -0.63 -15.76 9.21
N ALA A 41 -0.32 -15.24 10.41
CA ALA A 41 0.59 -15.90 11.33
C ALA A 41 -0.04 -17.18 11.92
N THR A 42 0.79 -18.21 12.06
CA THR A 42 0.47 -19.50 12.68
C THR A 42 1.52 -19.81 13.75
N GLU A 43 1.33 -20.90 14.50
CA GLU A 43 2.32 -21.36 15.47
C GLU A 43 3.64 -21.81 14.83
N LYS A 44 3.62 -22.18 13.55
CA LYS A 44 4.76 -22.71 12.79
C LYS A 44 5.42 -21.68 11.86
N GLY A 45 4.88 -20.47 11.78
CA GLY A 45 5.36 -19.44 10.85
C GLY A 45 4.20 -18.66 10.26
N TYR A 46 4.11 -18.64 8.93
CA TYR A 46 3.11 -17.87 8.20
C TYR A 46 2.48 -18.65 7.05
N ASN A 47 1.17 -18.45 6.88
CA ASN A 47 0.44 -18.83 5.68
C ASN A 47 0.36 -17.63 4.74
N LEU A 48 0.76 -17.84 3.48
CA LEU A 48 0.70 -16.84 2.42
C LEU A 48 -0.49 -17.14 1.50
N TYR A 49 -1.33 -16.15 1.27
CA TYR A 49 -2.51 -16.20 0.41
C TYR A 49 -2.37 -15.19 -0.72
N LEU A 50 -2.75 -15.56 -1.94
CA LEU A 50 -2.60 -14.72 -3.15
C LEU A 50 -3.90 -14.57 -3.93
N CYS A 51 -4.03 -13.46 -4.66
CA CYS A 51 -5.06 -13.21 -5.67
C CYS A 51 -6.50 -13.07 -5.12
N GLY A 52 -6.66 -12.44 -3.94
CA GLY A 52 -7.96 -12.03 -3.41
C GLY A 52 -8.43 -10.66 -3.95
N ASN A 53 -9.71 -10.35 -3.75
CA ASN A 53 -10.30 -9.09 -4.19
C ASN A 53 -11.51 -8.70 -3.33
N GLY A 54 -11.38 -7.65 -2.53
CA GLY A 54 -12.53 -6.97 -1.89
C GLY A 54 -13.15 -5.87 -2.77
N GLY A 55 -13.40 -6.15 -4.06
CA GLY A 55 -13.96 -5.21 -5.03
C GLY A 55 -15.39 -5.56 -5.46
N MET A 56 -15.83 -5.02 -6.60
CA MET A 56 -17.18 -5.30 -7.16
C MET A 56 -17.47 -6.78 -7.37
N LYS A 57 -16.46 -7.56 -7.76
CA LYS A 57 -16.50 -9.03 -7.86
C LYS A 57 -15.65 -9.61 -6.73
N PRO A 58 -16.22 -9.86 -5.54
CA PRO A 58 -15.45 -10.34 -4.41
C PRO A 58 -14.85 -11.72 -4.69
N GLN A 59 -13.61 -11.94 -4.26
CA GLN A 59 -12.90 -13.22 -4.39
C GLN A 59 -11.97 -13.41 -3.20
N HIS A 60 -11.99 -14.60 -2.61
CA HIS A 60 -10.99 -14.96 -1.62
C HIS A 60 -9.67 -15.35 -2.30
N ALA A 61 -8.58 -14.92 -1.68
CA ALA A 61 -7.24 -15.31 -2.02
C ALA A 61 -7.06 -16.82 -1.79
N GLN A 62 -6.29 -17.45 -2.68
CA GLN A 62 -5.97 -18.87 -2.60
C GLN A 62 -4.75 -19.07 -1.69
N LEU A 63 -4.78 -20.13 -0.88
CA LEU A 63 -3.63 -20.51 -0.06
C LEU A 63 -2.47 -20.90 -0.97
N PHE A 64 -1.38 -20.14 -0.92
CA PHE A 64 -0.22 -20.36 -1.77
C PHE A 64 0.80 -21.27 -1.10
N ALA A 65 1.16 -21.00 0.16
CA ALA A 65 2.09 -21.81 0.94
C ALA A 65 1.87 -21.61 2.45
N THR A 66 2.28 -22.60 3.24
CA THR A 66 2.12 -22.65 4.71
C THR A 66 3.46 -22.77 5.40
N ASP A 67 3.47 -22.55 6.72
CA ASP A 67 4.62 -22.77 7.59
C ASP A 67 5.90 -22.05 7.11
N LEU A 68 5.72 -20.86 6.50
CA LEU A 68 6.81 -20.05 6.00
C LEU A 68 7.47 -19.25 7.11
N ASP A 69 8.79 -19.10 7.04
CA ASP A 69 9.49 -18.05 7.80
C ASP A 69 9.32 -16.66 7.14
N GLU A 70 9.79 -15.61 7.82
CA GLU A 70 9.62 -14.24 7.31
C GLU A 70 10.33 -13.99 5.97
N ASP A 71 11.50 -14.60 5.75
CA ASP A 71 12.32 -14.37 4.57
C ASP A 71 11.77 -15.14 3.37
N GLN A 72 11.20 -16.32 3.58
CA GLN A 72 10.45 -17.08 2.58
C GLN A 72 9.19 -16.32 2.14
N VAL A 73 8.42 -15.74 3.08
CA VAL A 73 7.26 -14.89 2.75
C VAL A 73 7.67 -13.75 1.83
N ILE A 74 8.75 -13.05 2.17
CA ILE A 74 9.25 -11.93 1.36
C ILE A 74 9.70 -12.41 -0.01
N ARG A 75 10.51 -13.47 -0.07
CA ARG A 75 11.02 -14.02 -1.33
C ARG A 75 9.89 -14.41 -2.28
N TYR A 76 8.88 -15.11 -1.80
CA TYR A 76 7.74 -15.51 -2.63
C TYR A 76 6.87 -14.32 -3.03
N LEU A 77 6.70 -13.33 -2.16
CA LEU A 77 5.99 -12.09 -2.51
C LEU A 77 6.75 -11.25 -3.55
N ASP A 78 8.08 -11.14 -3.47
CA ASP A 78 8.89 -10.47 -4.48
C ASP A 78 8.67 -11.08 -5.86
N ARG A 79 8.82 -12.42 -5.93
CA ARG A 79 8.60 -13.20 -7.16
C ARG A 79 7.17 -13.01 -7.67
N PHE A 80 6.17 -13.15 -6.81
CA PHE A 80 4.76 -12.99 -7.17
C PHE A 80 4.47 -11.60 -7.73
N LEU A 81 4.89 -10.55 -7.02
CA LEU A 81 4.63 -9.17 -7.42
C LEU A 81 5.30 -8.84 -8.74
N MET A 82 6.55 -9.24 -8.96
CA MET A 82 7.25 -9.00 -10.22
C MET A 82 6.68 -9.82 -11.37
N PHE A 83 6.31 -11.08 -11.11
CA PHE A 83 5.66 -11.91 -12.11
C PHE A 83 4.31 -11.32 -12.54
N TYR A 84 3.50 -10.85 -11.58
CA TYR A 84 2.26 -10.13 -11.86
C TYR A 84 2.50 -8.83 -12.63
N VAL A 85 3.49 -8.03 -12.23
CA VAL A 85 3.83 -6.76 -12.92
C VAL A 85 4.23 -7.01 -14.38
N ARG A 86 4.97 -8.09 -14.65
CA ARG A 86 5.42 -8.45 -16.00
C ARG A 86 4.32 -9.01 -16.90
N THR A 87 3.35 -9.73 -16.33
CA THR A 87 2.43 -10.57 -17.12
C THR A 87 0.98 -10.11 -17.13
N ALA A 88 0.59 -9.20 -16.23
CA ALA A 88 -0.78 -8.69 -16.18
C ALA A 88 -1.00 -7.51 -17.13
N ASP A 89 -2.22 -7.42 -17.64
CA ASP A 89 -2.66 -6.32 -18.49
C ASP A 89 -2.78 -5.01 -17.71
N ARG A 90 -2.71 -3.89 -18.42
CA ARG A 90 -2.93 -2.56 -17.85
C ARG A 90 -4.32 -2.47 -17.20
N LEU A 91 -4.37 -1.92 -15.97
CA LEU A 91 -5.59 -1.80 -15.15
C LEU A 91 -6.22 -3.13 -14.74
N GLN A 92 -5.51 -4.25 -14.83
CA GLN A 92 -5.97 -5.54 -14.34
C GLN A 92 -5.58 -5.72 -12.87
N ARG A 93 -6.48 -6.29 -12.04
CA ARG A 93 -6.19 -6.68 -10.65
C ARG A 93 -5.60 -8.09 -10.58
N THR A 94 -4.89 -8.44 -9.51
CA THR A 94 -4.31 -9.79 -9.34
C THR A 94 -5.36 -10.89 -9.44
N ALA A 95 -6.56 -10.72 -8.87
CA ALA A 95 -7.63 -11.70 -9.01
C ALA A 95 -8.09 -11.91 -10.47
N GLY A 96 -8.26 -10.82 -11.22
CA GLY A 96 -8.67 -10.90 -12.63
C GLY A 96 -7.58 -11.51 -13.52
N TRP A 97 -6.32 -11.16 -13.25
CA TRP A 97 -5.15 -11.77 -13.88
C TRP A 97 -5.06 -13.27 -13.56
N PHE A 98 -5.19 -13.64 -12.28
CA PHE A 98 -5.14 -15.02 -11.82
C PHE A 98 -6.22 -15.90 -12.44
N ASN A 99 -7.44 -15.38 -12.60
CA ASN A 99 -8.54 -16.13 -13.19
C ASN A 99 -8.32 -16.43 -14.70
N ASN A 100 -7.41 -15.71 -15.35
CA ASN A 100 -7.00 -15.97 -16.73
C ASN A 100 -5.77 -16.88 -16.82
N LEU A 101 -5.10 -17.19 -15.70
CA LEU A 101 -3.95 -18.09 -15.69
C LEU A 101 -4.41 -19.55 -15.75
N GLU A 102 -3.98 -20.25 -16.79
CA GLU A 102 -4.16 -21.69 -16.89
C GLU A 102 -3.39 -22.41 -15.77
N GLY A 103 -4.05 -23.35 -15.09
CA GLY A 103 -3.47 -24.07 -13.94
C GLY A 103 -3.52 -23.33 -12.60
N GLY A 104 -3.97 -22.06 -12.58
CA GLY A 104 -4.28 -21.32 -11.36
C GLY A 104 -3.14 -21.31 -10.33
N ILE A 105 -3.47 -21.68 -9.07
CA ILE A 105 -2.52 -21.59 -7.95
C ILE A 105 -1.37 -22.61 -8.09
N GLU A 106 -1.63 -23.78 -8.67
CA GLU A 106 -0.58 -24.79 -8.89
C GLU A 106 0.44 -24.32 -9.92
N TYR A 107 -0.01 -23.63 -10.97
CA TYR A 107 0.90 -23.01 -11.93
C TYR A 107 1.78 -21.95 -11.24
N LEU A 108 1.20 -21.11 -10.39
CA LEU A 108 1.99 -20.14 -9.61
C LEU A 108 3.02 -20.82 -8.71
N ARG A 109 2.70 -21.96 -8.07
CA ARG A 109 3.68 -22.70 -7.25
C ARG A 109 4.83 -23.23 -8.11
N LYS A 110 4.54 -23.82 -9.27
CA LYS A 110 5.58 -24.29 -10.21
C LYS A 110 6.52 -23.16 -10.64
N VAL A 111 5.97 -22.01 -11.01
CA VAL A 111 6.76 -20.87 -11.45
C VAL A 111 7.55 -20.23 -10.31
N LEU A 112 6.91 -20.00 -9.16
CA LEU A 112 7.47 -19.14 -8.11
C LEU A 112 8.18 -19.90 -6.99
N ILE A 113 7.98 -21.22 -6.85
CA ILE A 113 8.66 -22.08 -5.87
C ILE A 113 9.63 -23.01 -6.58
N GLU A 114 9.15 -23.78 -7.57
CA GLU A 114 9.96 -24.77 -8.30
C GLU A 114 10.82 -24.15 -9.41
N ASP A 115 10.66 -22.85 -9.65
CA ASP A 115 11.35 -22.08 -10.69
C ASP A 115 11.26 -22.73 -12.09
N SER A 116 10.08 -23.23 -12.45
CA SER A 116 9.86 -23.98 -13.69
C SER A 116 10.18 -23.20 -14.97
N LEU A 117 10.27 -21.87 -14.88
CA LEU A 117 10.64 -20.97 -15.98
C LEU A 117 12.08 -20.44 -15.88
N GLY A 118 12.81 -20.69 -14.78
CA GLY A 118 14.17 -20.20 -14.58
C GLY A 118 14.30 -18.68 -14.42
N ILE A 119 13.23 -18.01 -13.97
CA ILE A 119 13.16 -16.53 -13.90
C ILE A 119 13.18 -16.00 -12.46
N CYS A 120 13.13 -16.87 -11.43
CA CYS A 120 12.99 -16.41 -10.04
C CYS A 120 14.11 -15.46 -9.59
N ALA A 121 15.35 -15.74 -9.96
CA ALA A 121 16.49 -14.89 -9.63
C ALA A 121 16.40 -13.50 -10.26
N GLU A 122 15.88 -13.41 -11.49
CA GLU A 122 15.67 -12.15 -12.20
C GLU A 122 14.56 -11.33 -11.52
N LEU A 123 13.43 -11.98 -11.17
CA LEU A 123 12.33 -11.35 -10.45
C LEU A 123 12.77 -10.78 -9.09
N GLU A 124 13.58 -11.54 -8.34
CA GLU A 124 14.14 -11.07 -7.07
C GLU A 124 15.07 -9.86 -7.25
N ALA A 125 15.92 -9.89 -8.29
CA ALA A 125 16.83 -8.79 -8.60
C ALA A 125 16.09 -7.50 -8.99
N GLU A 126 15.01 -7.60 -9.77
CA GLU A 126 14.15 -6.47 -10.12
C GLU A 126 13.51 -5.84 -8.89
N MET A 127 12.91 -6.65 -8.02
CA MET A 127 12.31 -6.13 -6.78
C MET A 127 13.38 -5.49 -5.89
N ALA A 128 14.56 -6.10 -5.77
CA ALA A 128 15.67 -5.54 -5.01
C ALA A 128 16.10 -4.17 -5.54
N HIS A 129 16.16 -3.99 -6.86
CA HIS A 129 16.44 -2.70 -7.48
C HIS A 129 15.37 -1.65 -7.16
N ILE A 130 14.09 -1.99 -7.26
CA ILE A 130 12.98 -1.09 -6.90
C ILE A 130 13.07 -0.65 -5.44
N VAL A 131 13.30 -1.61 -4.53
CA VAL A 131 13.45 -1.33 -3.09
C VAL A 131 14.65 -0.41 -2.84
N ALA A 132 15.80 -0.67 -3.47
CA ALA A 132 17.02 0.10 -3.28
C ALA A 132 16.93 1.53 -3.82
N THR A 133 16.12 1.74 -4.86
CA THR A 133 15.93 3.05 -5.52
C THR A 133 14.73 3.84 -4.98
N TYR A 134 14.00 3.30 -3.99
CA TYR A 134 12.82 3.97 -3.45
C TYR A 134 13.16 5.36 -2.88
N GLN A 135 12.45 6.38 -3.37
CA GLN A 135 12.47 7.73 -2.84
C GLN A 135 11.07 8.14 -2.40
N CYS A 136 10.97 8.73 -1.20
CA CYS A 136 9.72 9.31 -0.73
C CYS A 136 9.61 10.75 -1.24
N GLU A 137 8.71 10.98 -2.19
CA GLU A 137 8.46 12.30 -2.79
C GLU A 137 8.06 13.35 -1.74
N TRP A 138 7.24 12.96 -0.76
CA TRP A 138 6.81 13.85 0.32
C TRP A 138 7.96 14.23 1.23
N LYS A 139 8.79 13.27 1.65
CA LYS A 139 9.98 13.55 2.44
C LYS A 139 10.92 14.49 1.70
N SER A 140 11.17 14.20 0.42
CA SER A 140 12.00 15.04 -0.46
C SER A 140 11.44 16.45 -0.66
N THR A 141 10.12 16.62 -0.55
CA THR A 141 9.45 17.92 -0.64
C THR A 141 9.55 18.70 0.67
N VAL A 142 9.39 18.03 1.81
CA VAL A 142 9.49 18.64 3.14
C VAL A 142 10.92 19.07 3.45
N GLU A 143 11.91 18.29 3.00
CA GLU A 143 13.34 18.57 3.22
C GLU A 143 13.90 19.63 2.27
N ASP A 144 13.17 20.03 1.23
CA ASP A 144 13.57 21.05 0.26
C ASP A 144 12.80 22.37 0.53
N PRO A 145 13.46 23.40 1.10
CA PRO A 145 12.81 24.67 1.42
C PRO A 145 12.16 25.35 0.20
N ALA A 146 12.72 25.19 -0.99
CA ALA A 146 12.20 25.81 -2.21
C ALA A 146 10.92 25.10 -2.70
N LYS A 147 10.84 23.78 -2.55
CA LYS A 147 9.59 23.04 -2.80
C LYS A 147 8.56 23.29 -1.71
N LEU A 148 8.98 23.32 -0.45
CA LEU A 148 8.10 23.58 0.69
C LEU A 148 7.44 24.96 0.60
N ALA A 149 8.16 25.98 0.12
CA ALA A 149 7.63 27.32 -0.12
C ALA A 149 6.45 27.38 -1.11
N ARG A 150 6.23 26.32 -1.91
CA ARG A 150 5.06 26.19 -2.80
C ARG A 150 3.78 25.84 -2.05
N PHE A 151 3.86 25.28 -0.84
CA PHE A 151 2.72 24.87 -0.02
C PHE A 151 2.27 26.00 0.91
N ARG A 152 1.96 27.16 0.33
CA ARG A 152 1.39 28.33 1.03
C ARG A 152 0.01 28.67 0.47
N THR A 153 -0.85 29.23 1.31
CA THR A 153 -2.23 29.60 0.93
C THR A 153 -2.27 30.55 -0.26
N PHE A 154 -1.44 31.59 -0.24
CA PHE A 154 -1.41 32.61 -1.30
C PHE A 154 0.00 32.77 -1.86
N VAL A 155 0.09 32.88 -3.19
CA VAL A 155 1.36 33.12 -3.90
C VAL A 155 1.78 34.58 -3.79
N ASN A 156 0.80 35.48 -3.73
CA ASN A 156 0.96 36.93 -3.77
C ASN A 156 0.90 37.62 -2.40
N SER A 157 0.56 36.88 -1.33
CA SER A 157 0.41 37.46 0.01
C SER A 157 1.00 36.54 1.08
N PRO A 158 1.73 37.10 2.07
CA PRO A 158 2.10 36.37 3.27
C PRO A 158 0.97 36.28 4.30
N ALA A 159 -0.17 36.94 4.06
CA ALA A 159 -1.30 36.91 4.99
C ALA A 159 -1.87 35.49 5.12
N PRO A 160 -2.28 35.07 6.34
CA PRO A 160 -2.98 33.80 6.52
C PRO A 160 -4.33 33.81 5.81
N ASP A 161 -4.87 32.62 5.54
CA ASP A 161 -6.23 32.51 5.00
C ASP A 161 -7.25 33.02 6.03
N PRO A 162 -8.01 34.09 5.75
CA PRO A 162 -9.00 34.62 6.69
C PRO A 162 -10.15 33.63 6.94
N SER A 163 -10.33 32.61 6.08
CA SER A 163 -11.32 31.56 6.27
C SER A 163 -10.85 30.45 7.22
N LEU A 164 -9.55 30.32 7.48
CA LEU A 164 -8.94 29.30 8.34
C LEU A 164 -8.70 29.83 9.76
N VAL A 165 -9.78 30.02 10.51
CA VAL A 165 -9.72 30.42 11.92
C VAL A 165 -9.77 29.19 12.82
N SER A 166 -8.76 29.02 13.69
CA SER A 166 -8.72 27.97 14.71
C SER A 166 -9.12 28.53 16.07
N ILE A 167 -10.06 27.87 16.74
CA ILE A 167 -10.50 28.21 18.09
C ILE A 167 -10.14 27.08 19.04
N ARG A 168 -9.60 27.42 20.20
CA ARG A 168 -9.34 26.46 21.27
C ARG A 168 -10.66 26.15 21.98
N SER A 169 -11.08 24.90 21.92
CA SER A 169 -12.22 24.40 22.69
C SER A 169 -11.71 23.33 23.65
N ARG A 170 -11.87 23.57 24.94
CA ARG A 170 -11.22 22.78 25.99
C ARG A 170 -9.69 22.78 25.79
N ALA A 171 -9.08 21.61 25.57
CA ALA A 171 -7.65 21.43 25.34
C ALA A 171 -7.29 21.11 23.88
N GLN A 172 -8.24 21.19 22.94
CA GLN A 172 -8.01 20.89 21.52
C GLN A 172 -8.32 22.08 20.64
N HIS A 173 -7.63 22.16 19.50
CA HIS A 173 -7.92 23.12 18.44
C HIS A 173 -9.01 22.57 17.53
N ARG A 174 -10.00 23.40 17.19
CA ARG A 174 -10.99 23.09 16.17
C ARG A 174 -11.15 24.26 15.19
N PRO A 175 -11.67 24.02 13.97
CA PRO A 175 -12.11 25.10 13.12
C PRO A 175 -13.20 25.93 13.82
N ALA A 176 -13.15 27.25 13.63
CA ALA A 176 -14.23 28.15 14.02
C ALA A 176 -15.51 27.81 13.24
N THR A 177 -16.65 27.90 13.91
CA THR A 177 -17.96 27.84 13.27
C THR A 177 -18.22 29.11 12.45
N TRP A 178 -19.21 29.05 11.55
CA TRP A 178 -19.59 30.22 10.73
C TRP A 178 -19.94 31.46 11.57
N ALA A 179 -20.64 31.28 12.69
CA ALA A 179 -21.01 32.37 13.61
C ALA A 179 -19.77 32.99 14.28
N GLU A 180 -18.85 32.15 14.77
CA GLU A 180 -17.61 32.61 15.40
C GLU A 180 -16.70 33.34 14.41
N LYS A 181 -16.59 32.86 13.16
CA LYS A 181 -15.85 33.58 12.09
C LYS A 181 -16.45 34.95 11.82
N SER A 182 -17.78 35.04 11.73
CA SER A 182 -18.49 36.30 11.48
C SER A 182 -18.25 37.32 12.59
N HIS A 183 -18.25 36.87 13.86
CA HIS A 183 -17.97 37.72 15.01
C HIS A 183 -16.53 38.23 15.02
N LEU A 184 -15.55 37.38 14.69
CA LEU A 184 -14.13 37.76 14.65
C LEU A 184 -13.83 38.74 13.51
N LEU A 185 -14.43 38.54 12.33
CA LEU A 185 -14.30 39.48 11.20
C LEU A 185 -14.88 40.87 11.54
N GLN A 186 -15.97 40.93 12.31
CA GLN A 186 -16.55 42.19 12.77
C GLN A 186 -15.68 42.93 13.79
N GLN A 187 -14.87 42.23 14.58
CA GLN A 187 -13.95 42.83 15.55
C GLN A 187 -12.67 43.40 14.91
N GLU A 188 -12.24 42.89 13.75
CA GLU A 188 -11.05 43.41 13.04
C GLU A 188 -11.34 44.66 12.18
N LEU A 189 -12.60 44.97 11.90
CA LEU A 189 -13.04 46.08 11.03
C LEU A 189 -13.49 47.34 11.78
N GLY A 190 -13.43 47.35 13.12
CA GLY A 190 -13.76 48.49 13.99
C GLY A 190 -12.53 49.03 14.71
#